data_AF-A0A7J7PRF9-F1
#
_entry.id   AF-A0A7J7PRF9-F1
#
_cell.length_a   1.000
_cell.length_b   1.000
_cell.length_c   1.000
_cell.angle_alpha   90.00
_cell.angle_beta   90.00
_cell.angle_gamma   90.00
#
_symmetry.space_group_name_H-M   'P 1'
#
loop_
_entity.id
_entity.type
_entity.pdbx_description
1 polymer ?
#
loop_
_entity_poly.entity_id
_entity_poly.type
_entity_poly.pdbx_seq_one_letter_code
_entity_poly.pdbx_strand_id
1 'polypeptide(L)'
;MSRASKAPVLLVGLLALWACELTGAQRSKEEPWKLGRATFYGKDGWSIHTGSCGYGYMDENAGTGWDVAAASDSNKDWKDSCGTCKEVRCKEMWFKDGYGQKLERETICYDPAASLVVTITDTCPCIYPGNYYSNKRWCCGDMYHLDLSLWSFEKLADTRYGVIAIEWRDVPCSYRPVKRAKNPFNRRSTGERSAPRGWRASFDRRPYNAYSEPAAQGRRLRGAASV
;
A
#
# COMPACT_ATOMS: atom_id res chain seq x y z
N MET A 1 -17.95 -61.53 -54.33
CA MET A 1 -18.42 -60.15 -54.11
C MET A 1 -18.59 -59.94 -52.61
N SER A 2 -17.71 -59.16 -51.96
CA SER A 2 -17.97 -58.67 -50.59
C SER A 2 -17.14 -57.41 -50.35
N ARG A 3 -17.84 -56.31 -50.06
CA ARG A 3 -17.31 -55.00 -49.66
C ARG A 3 -17.22 -54.98 -48.13
N ALA A 4 -16.13 -54.47 -47.58
CA ALA A 4 -16.07 -53.85 -46.25
C ALA A 4 -14.91 -52.83 -46.26
N SER A 5 -15.19 -51.55 -46.48
CA SER A 5 -15.48 -50.51 -45.48
C SER A 5 -14.21 -49.98 -44.79
N LYS A 6 -13.67 -48.87 -45.34
CA LYS A 6 -12.63 -48.06 -44.70
C LYS A 6 -13.33 -46.99 -43.86
N ALA A 7 -13.28 -47.12 -42.54
CA ALA A 7 -13.69 -46.09 -41.58
C ALA A 7 -12.52 -45.10 -41.33
N PRO A 8 -12.80 -43.89 -40.83
CA PRO A 8 -12.10 -42.67 -41.22
C PRO A 8 -10.89 -42.36 -40.33
N VAL A 9 -9.75 -42.05 -40.95
CA VAL A 9 -8.56 -41.49 -40.28
C VAL A 9 -8.69 -39.96 -40.05
N LEU A 10 -9.82 -39.38 -40.44
CA LEU A 10 -10.10 -37.94 -40.45
C LEU A 10 -10.96 -37.49 -39.25
N LEU A 11 -10.61 -37.88 -38.02
CA LEU A 11 -11.26 -37.28 -36.83
C LEU A 11 -10.35 -37.08 -35.62
N VAL A 12 -9.06 -37.40 -35.72
CA VAL A 12 -8.10 -37.15 -34.65
C VAL A 12 -7.30 -35.86 -34.87
N GLY A 13 -7.20 -35.37 -36.12
CA GLY A 13 -6.46 -34.14 -36.45
C GLY A 13 -7.17 -32.83 -36.08
N LEU A 14 -8.49 -32.82 -35.94
CA LEU A 14 -9.28 -31.60 -35.66
C LEU A 14 -9.40 -31.28 -34.17
N LEU A 15 -9.12 -32.23 -33.27
CA LEU A 15 -9.11 -31.99 -31.82
C LEU A 15 -7.78 -31.41 -31.31
N ALA A 16 -6.68 -31.59 -32.05
CA ALA A 16 -5.37 -31.06 -31.65
C ALA A 16 -5.18 -29.57 -31.99
N LEU A 17 -5.99 -29.01 -32.91
CA LEU A 17 -5.95 -27.59 -33.29
C LEU A 17 -6.88 -26.70 -32.43
N TRP A 18 -7.69 -27.28 -31.54
CA TRP A 18 -8.54 -26.56 -30.58
C TRP A 18 -7.98 -26.53 -29.15
N ALA A 19 -6.80 -27.11 -28.92
CA ALA A 19 -6.18 -27.17 -27.60
C ALA A 19 -5.10 -26.08 -27.37
N CYS A 20 -4.89 -25.16 -28.33
CA CYS A 20 -3.83 -24.15 -28.27
C CYS A 20 -4.34 -22.70 -28.15
N GLU A 21 -5.55 -22.48 -27.62
CA GLU A 21 -6.11 -21.13 -27.41
C GLU A 21 -6.63 -20.87 -25.98
N LEU A 22 -6.27 -21.70 -24.98
CA LEU A 22 -6.73 -21.51 -23.58
C LEU A 22 -5.62 -21.20 -22.57
N THR A 23 -4.46 -20.71 -23.02
CA THR A 23 -3.50 -20.04 -22.13
C THR A 23 -3.47 -18.54 -22.39
N GLY A 24 -4.65 -17.92 -22.45
CA GLY A 24 -4.80 -16.51 -22.12
C GLY A 24 -4.59 -16.34 -20.61
N ALA A 25 -3.35 -16.49 -20.14
CA ALA A 25 -2.98 -15.99 -18.83
C ALA A 25 -3.30 -14.49 -18.87
N GLN A 26 -4.40 -14.12 -18.22
CA GLN A 26 -4.82 -12.75 -18.03
C GLN A 26 -3.68 -12.07 -17.24
N ARG A 27 -2.67 -11.57 -17.94
CA ARG A 27 -1.69 -10.67 -17.36
C ARG A 27 -2.51 -9.44 -17.01
N SER A 28 -2.97 -9.36 -15.76
CA SER A 28 -3.62 -8.18 -15.22
C SER A 28 -2.75 -7.01 -15.66
N LYS A 29 -3.28 -6.11 -16.51
CA LYS A 29 -2.54 -4.91 -16.88
C LYS A 29 -2.21 -4.21 -15.58
N GLU A 30 -0.95 -4.28 -15.19
CA GLU A 30 -0.49 -3.57 -14.00
C GLU A 30 -0.79 -2.09 -14.24
N GLU A 31 -1.52 -1.48 -13.30
CA GLU A 31 -1.79 -0.06 -13.34
C GLU A 31 -0.46 0.70 -13.50
N PRO A 32 -0.39 1.69 -14.42
CA PRO A 32 0.81 2.47 -14.60
C PRO A 32 1.14 3.22 -13.31
N TRP A 33 2.44 3.36 -13.03
CA TRP A 33 2.93 4.17 -11.92
C TRP A 33 2.50 5.63 -12.10
N LYS A 34 1.96 6.21 -11.04
CA LYS A 34 1.52 7.61 -10.96
C LYS A 34 2.48 8.36 -10.04
N LEU A 35 2.74 9.62 -10.36
CA LEU A 35 3.62 10.45 -9.55
C LEU A 35 2.92 10.95 -8.28
N GLY A 36 3.67 11.09 -7.19
CA GLY A 36 3.24 11.80 -5.99
C GLY A 36 4.41 12.17 -5.09
N ARG A 37 4.08 12.63 -3.89
CA ARG A 37 5.02 12.84 -2.79
C ARG A 37 4.53 12.21 -1.50
N ALA A 38 5.45 11.91 -0.61
CA ALA A 38 5.14 11.40 0.71
C ALA A 38 5.88 12.13 1.84
N THR A 39 5.18 12.47 2.91
CA THR A 39 5.73 12.82 4.23
C THR A 39 5.60 11.63 5.19
N PHE A 40 5.83 11.84 6.49
CA PHE A 40 5.47 10.84 7.48
C PHE A 40 4.92 11.41 8.80
N TYR A 41 4.16 10.56 9.52
CA TYR A 41 3.64 10.80 10.87
C TYR A 41 3.81 9.56 11.78
N GLY A 42 3.49 9.68 13.08
CA GLY A 42 3.61 8.57 14.04
C GLY A 42 4.85 8.62 14.93
N LYS A 43 5.55 9.75 14.94
CA LYS A 43 6.68 10.08 15.85
C LYS A 43 6.34 11.23 16.80
N ASP A 44 5.45 12.09 16.35
CA ASP A 44 4.86 13.22 17.02
C ASP A 44 3.53 12.80 17.68
N GLY A 45 2.84 13.71 18.36
CA GLY A 45 1.55 13.41 19.03
C GLY A 45 0.42 12.93 18.10
N TRP A 46 0.72 12.62 16.83
CA TRP A 46 -0.19 12.11 15.81
C TRP A 46 -0.04 10.59 15.70
N SER A 47 -1.00 9.87 16.26
CA SER A 47 -0.99 8.41 16.30
C SER A 47 -1.40 7.77 14.97
N ILE A 48 -0.69 6.70 14.56
CA ILE A 48 -1.14 5.83 13.46
C ILE A 48 -2.35 4.96 13.85
N HIS A 49 -2.77 4.97 15.11
CA HIS A 49 -3.83 4.14 15.67
C HIS A 49 -5.18 4.85 15.79
N THR A 50 -5.23 6.16 15.52
CA THR A 50 -6.44 6.97 15.71
C THR A 50 -6.83 7.72 14.44
N GLY A 51 -6.64 7.08 13.28
CA GLY A 51 -6.96 7.69 11.99
C GLY A 51 -8.46 7.84 11.72
N SER A 52 -8.78 8.74 10.79
CA SER A 52 -10.14 9.14 10.38
C SER A 52 -11.01 7.98 9.88
N CYS A 53 -10.41 6.87 9.41
CA CYS A 53 -11.15 5.69 8.98
C CYS A 53 -11.74 4.88 10.14
N GLY A 54 -11.40 5.21 11.40
CA GLY A 54 -12.04 4.62 12.58
C GLY A 54 -11.63 3.17 12.88
N TYR A 55 -10.49 2.73 12.37
CA TYR A 55 -10.02 1.34 12.50
C TYR A 55 -9.45 0.98 13.88
N GLY A 56 -9.06 1.98 14.66
CA GLY A 56 -8.45 1.79 15.98
C GLY A 56 -6.98 1.35 15.88
N TYR A 57 -6.51 0.58 16.87
CA TYR A 57 -5.11 0.16 16.91
C TYR A 57 -4.71 -0.64 15.65
N MET A 58 -3.56 -0.25 15.10
CA MET A 58 -2.93 -0.93 13.99
C MET A 58 -2.05 -2.04 14.58
N ASP A 59 -2.51 -3.28 14.48
CA ASP A 59 -1.68 -4.45 14.83
C ASP A 59 -0.61 -4.66 13.74
N GLU A 60 0.66 -4.66 14.14
CA GLU A 60 1.83 -4.89 13.26
C GLU A 60 1.71 -6.23 12.49
N ASN A 61 0.98 -7.21 13.04
CA ASN A 61 0.88 -8.56 12.48
C ASN A 61 -0.36 -8.76 11.60
N ALA A 62 -1.18 -7.73 11.39
CA ALA A 62 -2.43 -7.84 10.63
C ALA A 62 -2.43 -6.93 9.40
N GLY A 63 -2.87 -7.46 8.26
CA GLY A 63 -2.92 -6.73 7.00
C GLY A 63 -1.53 -6.28 6.54
N THR A 64 -1.37 -4.98 6.23
CA THR A 64 -0.07 -4.37 5.94
C THR A 64 0.72 -4.03 7.21
N GLY A 65 0.21 -4.38 8.41
CA GLY A 65 0.84 -4.08 9.68
C GLY A 65 0.83 -2.58 9.95
N TRP A 66 2.02 -2.02 10.22
CA TRP A 66 2.22 -0.57 10.30
C TRP A 66 2.55 0.08 8.96
N ASP A 67 2.53 -0.67 7.86
CA ASP A 67 2.59 -0.06 6.53
C ASP A 67 1.24 0.58 6.18
N VAL A 68 1.01 1.77 6.72
CA VAL A 68 -0.24 2.54 6.57
C VAL A 68 0.07 3.97 6.11
N ALA A 69 -0.95 4.67 5.63
CA ALA A 69 -0.86 6.05 5.20
C ALA A 69 -2.14 6.85 5.44
N ALA A 70 -2.00 8.16 5.61
CA ALA A 70 -3.07 9.12 5.51
C ALA A 70 -3.15 9.67 4.08
N ALA A 71 -4.31 9.59 3.43
CA ALA A 71 -4.49 10.15 2.09
C ALA A 71 -4.84 11.64 2.18
N SER A 72 -4.21 12.49 1.35
CA SER A 72 -4.62 13.89 1.23
C SER A 72 -6.09 14.00 0.82
N ASP A 73 -6.85 14.88 1.47
CA ASP A 73 -8.24 15.19 1.11
C ASP A 73 -8.40 15.86 -0.27
N SER A 74 -7.29 16.34 -0.82
CA SER A 74 -7.20 16.95 -2.15
C SER A 74 -6.89 15.92 -3.25
N ASN A 75 -6.55 14.68 -2.88
CA ASN A 75 -6.38 13.61 -3.85
C ASN A 75 -7.73 13.25 -4.49
N LYS A 76 -7.74 13.06 -5.81
CA LYS A 76 -8.95 12.74 -6.60
C LYS A 76 -9.67 11.48 -6.15
N ASP A 77 -8.97 10.56 -5.50
CA ASP A 77 -9.44 9.25 -5.04
C ASP A 77 -9.67 9.20 -3.52
N TRP A 78 -9.69 10.35 -2.82
CA TRP A 78 -9.78 10.40 -1.36
C TRP A 78 -11.12 9.91 -0.78
N LYS A 79 -12.27 10.27 -1.39
CA LYS A 79 -13.61 10.12 -0.78
C LYS A 79 -13.95 8.70 -0.32
N ASP A 80 -13.42 7.68 -0.98
CA ASP A 80 -13.64 6.26 -0.68
C ASP A 80 -12.31 5.52 -0.46
N SER A 81 -11.27 6.24 -0.01
CA SER A 81 -9.92 5.70 0.10
C SER A 81 -9.71 4.78 1.32
N CYS A 82 -10.51 4.90 2.38
CA CYS A 82 -10.36 4.07 3.58
C CYS A 82 -10.34 2.56 3.26
N GLY A 83 -9.27 1.87 3.66
CA GLY A 83 -9.11 0.44 3.47
C GLY A 83 -8.61 0.03 2.07
N THR A 84 -8.47 0.99 1.15
CA THR A 84 -7.77 0.76 -0.12
C THR A 84 -6.27 0.61 0.10
N CYS A 85 -5.60 -0.07 -0.82
CA CYS A 85 -4.16 -0.28 -0.76
C CYS A 85 -3.43 0.28 -1.96
N LYS A 86 -2.24 0.83 -1.70
CA LYS A 86 -1.37 1.43 -2.69
C LYS A 86 0.00 0.79 -2.61
N GLU A 87 0.52 0.37 -3.75
CA GLU A 87 1.94 0.07 -3.86
C GLU A 87 2.67 1.38 -4.04
N VAL A 88 3.71 1.62 -3.24
CA VAL A 88 4.45 2.87 -3.18
C VAL A 88 5.95 2.57 -3.25
N ARG A 89 6.68 3.32 -4.08
CA ARG A 89 8.14 3.30 -4.13
C ARG A 89 8.72 4.70 -4.13
N CYS A 90 9.93 4.84 -3.60
CA CYS A 90 10.67 6.10 -3.65
C CYS A 90 11.05 6.43 -5.10
N LYS A 91 10.95 7.71 -5.46
CA LYS A 91 11.36 8.22 -6.77
C LYS A 91 12.48 9.23 -6.60
N GLU A 92 13.58 8.98 -7.29
CA GLU A 92 14.69 9.92 -7.41
C GLU A 92 14.31 11.05 -8.36
N MET A 93 13.90 12.19 -7.81
CA MET A 93 13.59 13.40 -8.56
C MET A 93 13.51 14.62 -7.64
N TRP A 94 13.76 15.81 -8.18
CA TRP A 94 13.34 17.04 -7.51
C TRP A 94 11.84 17.30 -7.69
N PHE A 95 11.26 18.07 -6.77
CA PHE A 95 9.90 18.61 -6.91
C PHE A 95 9.77 19.95 -6.18
N LYS A 96 8.68 20.67 -6.42
CA LYS A 96 8.31 21.85 -5.64
C LYS A 96 7.28 21.47 -4.58
N ASP A 97 7.37 22.10 -3.42
CA ASP A 97 6.30 22.00 -2.42
C ASP A 97 5.14 22.96 -2.71
N GLY A 98 4.08 22.90 -1.87
CA GLY A 98 2.91 23.77 -2.00
C GLY A 98 3.18 25.27 -1.82
N TYR A 99 4.39 25.66 -1.44
CA TYR A 99 4.84 27.05 -1.33
C TYR A 99 5.85 27.45 -2.41
N GLY A 100 6.13 26.55 -3.37
CA GLY A 100 7.02 26.80 -4.50
C GLY A 100 8.51 26.59 -4.22
N GLN A 101 8.89 26.12 -3.03
CA GLN A 101 10.28 25.79 -2.73
C GLN A 101 10.69 24.54 -3.52
N LYS A 102 11.81 24.62 -4.25
CA LYS A 102 12.42 23.45 -4.90
C LYS A 102 13.12 22.57 -3.87
N LEU A 103 12.88 21.26 -3.92
CA LEU A 103 13.47 20.25 -3.05
C LEU A 103 14.22 19.21 -3.89
N GLU A 104 15.54 19.13 -3.74
CA GLU A 104 16.41 18.20 -4.48
C GLU A 104 16.42 16.81 -3.83
N ARG A 105 15.68 15.85 -4.41
CA ARG A 105 15.47 14.49 -3.87
C ARG A 105 15.94 13.39 -4.82
N GLU A 106 16.89 13.70 -5.70
CA GLU A 106 17.40 12.83 -6.76
C GLU A 106 18.25 11.65 -6.28
N THR A 107 18.74 11.63 -5.04
CA THR A 107 19.71 10.62 -4.58
C THR A 107 19.43 10.12 -3.17
N ILE A 108 18.16 10.22 -2.72
CA ILE A 108 17.80 9.98 -1.31
C ILE A 108 17.09 8.65 -1.07
N CYS A 109 16.71 7.96 -2.15
CA CYS A 109 16.04 6.66 -2.06
C CYS A 109 17.05 5.60 -1.63
N TYR A 110 16.68 4.72 -0.69
CA TYR A 110 17.53 3.58 -0.38
C TYR A 110 17.62 2.60 -1.55
N ASP A 111 16.49 2.39 -2.23
CA ASP A 111 16.37 1.46 -3.34
C ASP A 111 15.17 1.85 -4.21
N PRO A 112 15.38 2.59 -5.32
CA PRO A 112 14.27 3.07 -6.16
C PRO A 112 13.51 1.94 -6.88
N ALA A 113 14.05 0.71 -6.89
CA ALA A 113 13.38 -0.46 -7.43
C ALA A 113 12.54 -1.23 -6.39
N ALA A 114 12.67 -0.92 -5.10
CA ALA A 114 11.92 -1.56 -4.03
C ALA A 114 10.66 -0.77 -3.66
N SER A 115 9.58 -1.48 -3.37
CA SER A 115 8.28 -0.90 -3.02
C SER A 115 7.69 -1.57 -1.78
N LEU A 116 6.69 -0.91 -1.19
CA LEU A 116 5.87 -1.45 -0.11
C LEU A 116 4.40 -1.20 -0.41
N VAL A 117 3.52 -1.97 0.23
CA VAL A 117 2.07 -1.78 0.11
C VAL A 117 1.59 -1.10 1.39
N VAL A 118 0.96 0.07 1.25
CA VAL A 118 0.30 0.76 2.36
C VAL A 118 -1.21 0.62 2.27
N THR A 119 -1.87 0.46 3.42
CA THR A 119 -3.32 0.65 3.54
C THR A 119 -3.62 2.11 3.92
N ILE A 120 -4.63 2.71 3.29
CA ILE A 120 -5.13 4.02 3.71
C ILE A 120 -6.00 3.86 4.96
N THR A 121 -5.58 4.48 6.06
CA THR A 121 -6.23 4.36 7.37
C THR A 121 -6.60 5.71 7.99
N ASP A 122 -6.21 6.81 7.34
CA ASP A 122 -6.38 8.15 7.85
C ASP A 122 -6.49 9.18 6.69
N THR A 123 -6.76 10.43 7.05
CA THR A 123 -6.82 11.56 6.14
C THR A 123 -5.73 12.57 6.51
N CYS A 124 -5.00 13.09 5.51
CA CYS A 124 -4.26 14.33 5.69
C CYS A 124 -5.09 15.51 5.15
N PRO A 125 -5.76 16.29 6.00
CA PRO A 125 -6.61 17.37 5.51
C PRO A 125 -5.79 18.58 5.09
N CYS A 126 -6.17 19.25 3.99
CA CYS A 126 -5.55 20.50 3.54
C CYS A 126 -5.71 21.62 4.59
N ILE A 127 -6.81 21.62 5.35
CA ILE A 127 -7.07 22.55 6.47
C ILE A 127 -7.06 21.79 7.79
N TYR A 128 -6.04 22.01 8.61
CA TYR A 128 -5.93 21.42 9.94
C TYR A 128 -5.52 22.47 10.99
N PRO A 129 -6.37 22.82 11.97
CA PRO A 129 -6.08 23.91 12.91
C PRO A 129 -4.77 23.77 13.69
N GLY A 130 -4.43 22.55 14.13
CA GLY A 130 -3.23 22.30 14.96
C GLY A 130 -1.92 22.26 14.18
N ASN A 131 -1.95 22.28 12.84
CA ASN A 131 -0.77 22.15 11.99
C ASN A 131 -0.97 22.82 10.61
N TYR A 132 -1.70 23.94 10.59
CA TYR A 132 -2.22 24.55 9.36
C TYR A 132 -1.13 24.82 8.32
N TYR A 133 0.02 25.34 8.74
CA TYR A 133 1.12 25.67 7.83
C TYR A 133 1.72 24.44 7.15
N SER A 134 1.88 23.32 7.87
CA SER A 134 2.42 22.09 7.30
C SER A 134 1.38 21.39 6.41
N ASN A 135 0.14 21.26 6.89
CA ASN A 135 -0.94 20.65 6.12
C ASN A 135 -1.20 21.41 4.81
N LYS A 136 -1.14 22.74 4.83
CA LYS A 136 -1.27 23.54 3.62
C LYS A 136 -0.13 23.31 2.63
N ARG A 137 1.08 23.07 3.13
CA ARG A 137 2.29 22.82 2.31
C ARG A 137 2.27 21.46 1.62
N TRP A 138 1.74 20.44 2.29
CA TRP A 138 1.88 19.04 1.86
C TRP A 138 0.58 18.37 1.40
N CYS A 139 -0.54 18.71 2.02
CA CYS A 139 -1.80 17.98 1.84
C CYS A 139 -2.82 18.73 0.98
N CYS A 140 -2.47 19.91 0.45
CA CYS A 140 -3.28 20.60 -0.55
C CYS A 140 -2.87 20.20 -1.99
N GLY A 141 -3.77 20.43 -2.96
CA GLY A 141 -3.76 19.79 -4.29
C GLY A 141 -2.68 20.19 -5.31
N ASP A 142 -1.49 20.64 -4.92
CA ASP A 142 -0.39 20.87 -5.88
C ASP A 142 0.24 19.57 -6.39
N MET A 143 0.14 18.48 -5.63
CA MET A 143 0.65 17.15 -6.01
C MET A 143 -0.12 16.06 -5.27
N TYR A 144 -0.23 14.87 -5.86
CA TYR A 144 -0.74 13.70 -5.15
C TYR A 144 0.08 13.44 -3.89
N HIS A 145 -0.58 13.27 -2.74
CA HIS A 145 0.11 13.20 -1.46
C HIS A 145 -0.38 12.07 -0.56
N LEU A 146 0.58 11.36 0.04
CA LEU A 146 0.37 10.39 1.11
C LEU A 146 1.22 10.80 2.32
N ASP A 147 0.62 10.87 3.50
CA ASP A 147 1.39 10.98 4.75
C ASP A 147 1.62 9.57 5.29
N LEU A 148 2.82 9.03 5.11
CA LEU A 148 3.11 7.63 5.43
C LEU A 148 3.29 7.45 6.93
N SER A 149 3.04 6.26 7.47
CA SER A 149 3.55 5.95 8.80
C SER A 149 5.07 6.09 8.83
N LEU A 150 5.64 6.44 9.99
CA LEU A 150 7.09 6.47 10.21
C LEU A 150 7.76 5.16 9.76
N TRP A 151 7.12 4.02 10.04
CA TRP A 151 7.60 2.68 9.70
C TRP A 151 7.55 2.37 8.19
N SER A 152 6.59 2.93 7.47
CA SER A 152 6.54 2.89 6.00
C SER A 152 7.66 3.75 5.40
N PHE A 153 7.79 4.99 5.88
CA PHE A 153 8.71 5.97 5.31
C PHE A 153 10.17 5.53 5.44
N GLU A 154 10.58 5.02 6.62
CA GLU A 154 11.96 4.58 6.88
C GLU A 154 12.40 3.37 6.05
N LYS A 155 11.47 2.71 5.34
CA LYS A 155 11.79 1.66 4.36
C LYS A 155 12.14 2.24 2.98
N LEU A 156 11.75 3.48 2.70
CA LEU A 156 11.92 4.14 1.41
C LEU A 156 13.11 5.11 1.41
N ALA A 157 13.25 5.91 2.46
CA ALA A 157 14.30 6.93 2.59
C ALA A 157 14.59 7.30 4.04
N ASP A 158 15.66 8.07 4.26
CA ASP A 158 16.02 8.57 5.59
C ASP A 158 15.03 9.63 6.09
N THR A 159 14.49 9.43 7.29
CA THR A 159 13.53 10.35 7.94
C THR A 159 14.04 11.78 8.07
N ARG A 160 15.36 12.03 8.07
CA ARG A 160 15.96 13.37 8.10
C ARG A 160 15.48 14.27 6.97
N TYR A 161 15.02 13.67 5.88
CA TYR A 161 14.55 14.37 4.70
C TYR A 161 13.10 14.87 4.85
N GLY A 162 12.28 14.31 5.75
CA GLY A 162 10.93 14.80 6.06
C GLY A 162 9.83 14.57 4.99
N VAL A 163 10.19 14.61 3.71
CA VAL A 163 9.30 14.37 2.55
C VAL A 163 10.11 13.65 1.48
N ILE A 164 9.52 12.90 0.55
CA ILE A 164 10.19 12.31 -0.62
C ILE A 164 9.26 12.38 -1.84
N ALA A 165 9.83 12.30 -3.05
CA ALA A 165 9.04 11.97 -4.22
C ALA A 165 8.77 10.46 -4.23
N ILE A 166 7.59 10.10 -4.71
CA ILE A 166 7.16 8.71 -4.82
C ILE A 166 6.53 8.45 -6.18
N GLU A 167 6.53 7.18 -6.56
CA GLU A 167 5.59 6.63 -7.51
C GLU A 167 4.64 5.70 -6.77
N TRP A 168 3.37 5.71 -7.17
CA TRP A 168 2.34 4.88 -6.56
C TRP A 168 1.37 4.30 -7.60
N ARG A 169 0.69 3.22 -7.22
CA ARG A 169 -0.44 2.65 -7.97
C ARG A 169 -1.40 1.93 -7.04
N ASP A 170 -2.65 1.82 -7.45
CA ASP A 170 -3.66 1.06 -6.71
C ASP A 170 -3.43 -0.44 -6.89
N VAL A 171 -3.49 -1.19 -5.79
CA VAL A 171 -3.29 -2.64 -5.78
C VAL A 171 -4.25 -3.32 -4.79
N PRO A 172 -4.57 -4.61 -4.98
CA PRO A 172 -5.18 -5.40 -3.91
C PRO A 172 -4.29 -5.37 -2.65
N CYS A 173 -4.88 -5.34 -1.46
CA CYS A 173 -4.12 -5.36 -0.21
C CYS A 173 -3.30 -6.65 0.00
N SER A 174 -3.64 -7.73 -0.72
CA SER A 174 -2.88 -8.98 -0.76
C SER A 174 -1.68 -8.94 -1.71
N TYR A 175 -1.50 -7.86 -2.48
CA TYR A 175 -0.40 -7.70 -3.42
C TYR A 175 0.95 -7.80 -2.71
N ARG A 176 1.90 -8.48 -3.35
CA ARG A 176 3.27 -8.62 -2.86
C ARG A 176 4.22 -7.95 -3.86
N PRO A 177 4.94 -6.89 -3.45
CA PRO A 177 6.01 -6.30 -4.24
C PRO A 177 6.98 -7.34 -4.78
N VAL A 178 7.37 -7.18 -6.05
CA VAL A 178 8.45 -7.98 -6.66
C VAL A 178 9.74 -7.84 -5.84
N LYS A 179 10.03 -6.61 -5.41
CA LYS A 179 11.12 -6.29 -4.51
C LYS A 179 10.57 -5.48 -3.34
N ARG A 180 10.44 -6.12 -2.17
CA ARG A 180 9.92 -5.47 -0.97
C ARG A 180 10.96 -4.52 -0.36
N ALA A 181 10.57 -3.27 -0.14
CA ALA A 181 11.35 -2.27 0.59
C ALA A 181 11.52 -2.67 2.06
N LYS A 182 12.72 -2.43 2.60
CA LYS A 182 13.11 -2.77 3.98
C LYS A 182 13.91 -1.62 4.56
N ASN A 183 13.75 -1.39 5.86
CA ASN A 183 14.59 -0.45 6.59
C ASN A 183 16.04 -1.01 6.61
N PRO A 184 17.02 -0.32 5.99
CA PRO A 184 18.39 -0.81 5.86
C PRO A 184 19.15 -0.84 7.19
N PHE A 185 18.73 -0.05 8.17
CA PHE A 185 19.42 0.07 9.45
C PHE A 185 19.02 -1.00 10.45
N ASN A 186 18.00 -1.82 10.14
CA ASN A 186 17.46 -2.86 11.02
C ASN A 186 17.16 -2.37 12.45
N ARG A 187 17.02 -1.05 12.62
CA ARG A 187 16.68 -0.36 13.87
C ARG A 187 15.29 0.20 13.68
N ARG A 188 14.33 -0.36 14.41
CA ARG A 188 12.95 0.12 14.39
C ARG A 188 12.88 1.49 15.06
N SER A 189 12.35 2.51 14.37
CA SER A 189 12.16 3.85 14.95
C SER A 189 11.24 3.85 16.17
N THR A 190 11.46 4.77 17.11
CA THR A 190 10.79 4.86 18.44
C THR A 190 9.37 5.45 18.39
N GLY A 191 8.62 5.21 17.31
CA GLY A 191 7.23 5.67 17.20
C GLY A 191 6.29 4.96 18.19
N GLU A 192 5.02 5.34 18.19
CA GLU A 192 3.98 4.71 19.01
C GLU A 192 3.78 3.23 18.61
N ARG A 193 4.04 2.30 19.53
CA ARG A 193 4.02 0.85 19.24
C ARG A 193 2.92 0.08 19.97
N SER A 194 2.56 0.56 21.15
CA SER A 194 1.77 -0.21 22.08
C SER A 194 0.30 -0.03 21.80
N ALA A 195 -0.43 -1.14 21.81
CA ALA A 195 -1.87 -1.08 21.80
C ALA A 195 -2.36 -0.28 23.02
N PRO A 196 -3.39 0.56 22.88
CA PRO A 196 -4.03 1.21 24.01
C PRO A 196 -4.42 0.20 25.07
N ARG A 197 -4.34 0.58 26.34
CA ARG A 197 -4.70 -0.30 27.46
C ARG A 197 -6.11 -0.87 27.25
N GLY A 198 -6.23 -2.19 27.23
CA GLY A 198 -7.50 -2.89 27.04
C GLY A 198 -7.90 -3.15 25.59
N TRP A 199 -7.05 -2.80 24.61
CA TRP A 199 -7.30 -3.17 23.22
C TRP A 199 -7.38 -4.69 23.03
N ARG A 200 -8.29 -5.12 22.14
CA ARG A 200 -8.51 -6.51 21.73
C ARG A 200 -8.66 -6.55 20.22
N ALA A 201 -8.24 -7.63 19.58
CA ALA A 201 -8.41 -7.81 18.14
C ALA A 201 -9.87 -7.69 17.67
N SER A 202 -10.85 -8.02 18.53
CA SER A 202 -12.28 -7.82 18.27
C SER A 202 -12.70 -6.35 18.14
N PHE A 203 -11.84 -5.40 18.51
CA PHE A 203 -12.10 -3.96 18.38
C PHE A 203 -11.56 -3.37 17.08
N ASP A 204 -10.85 -4.18 16.28
CA ASP A 204 -10.38 -3.80 14.97
C ASP A 204 -11.56 -3.65 14.01
N ARG A 205 -11.74 -2.45 13.46
CA ARG A 205 -12.85 -2.13 12.56
C ARG A 205 -12.44 -2.11 11.09
N ARG A 206 -11.25 -2.60 10.75
CA ARG A 206 -10.82 -2.71 9.35
C ARG A 206 -11.79 -3.60 8.59
N PRO A 207 -12.25 -3.21 7.40
CA PRO A 207 -12.99 -4.09 6.52
C PRO A 207 -12.02 -5.15 6.01
N TYR A 208 -11.90 -6.26 6.73
CA TYR A 208 -11.25 -7.47 6.21
C TYR A 208 -12.15 -7.99 5.08
N ASN A 209 -11.97 -7.41 3.89
CA ASN A 209 -12.53 -7.95 2.67
C ASN A 209 -12.07 -9.41 2.53
N ALA A 210 -12.95 -10.26 2.00
CA ALA A 210 -12.79 -11.71 1.82
C ALA A 210 -11.58 -12.15 0.94
N TYR A 211 -10.65 -11.23 0.68
CA TYR A 211 -9.39 -11.40 -0.06
C TYR A 211 -8.15 -11.29 0.84
N SER A 212 -8.33 -11.03 2.13
CA SER A 212 -7.26 -11.20 3.11
C SER A 212 -7.14 -12.69 3.43
N GLU A 213 -6.27 -13.40 2.72
CA GLU A 213 -6.00 -14.80 3.04
C GLU A 213 -5.71 -14.95 4.55
N PRO A 214 -6.22 -16.02 5.20
CA PRO A 214 -5.87 -16.36 6.59
C PRO A 214 -4.37 -16.47 6.84
N ALA A 215 -3.54 -16.59 5.80
CA ALA A 215 -2.08 -16.62 5.90
C ALA A 215 -1.45 -15.27 6.33
N ALA A 216 -2.16 -14.15 6.27
CA ALA A 216 -1.74 -12.91 6.94
C ALA A 216 -2.01 -12.94 8.46
N GLN A 217 -2.81 -13.90 8.94
CA GLN A 217 -3.06 -14.18 10.37
C GLN A 217 -1.92 -15.05 10.95
N GLY A 218 -0.69 -14.80 10.50
CA GLY A 218 0.53 -15.58 10.74
C GLY A 218 1.08 -15.55 12.17
N ARG A 219 0.20 -15.60 13.16
CA ARG A 219 0.35 -16.23 14.48
C ARG A 219 -1.03 -16.17 15.11
N ARG A 220 -1.53 -17.31 15.59
CA ARG A 220 -2.63 -17.32 16.58
C ARG A 220 -2.43 -16.15 17.53
N LEU A 221 -3.38 -15.22 17.57
CA LEU A 221 -3.48 -14.24 18.64
C LEU A 221 -3.40 -15.05 19.93
N ARG A 222 -2.29 -14.96 20.66
CA ARG A 222 -2.18 -15.65 21.95
C ARG A 222 -3.30 -15.08 22.83
N GLY A 223 -4.27 -15.92 23.18
CA GLY A 223 -5.38 -15.55 24.07
C GLY A 223 -6.74 -15.31 23.41
N ALA A 224 -6.90 -15.46 22.09
CA ALA A 224 -8.25 -15.55 21.51
C ALA A 224 -8.72 -17.01 21.55
N ALA A 225 -9.35 -17.40 22.66
CA ALA A 225 -10.15 -18.61 22.69
C ALA A 225 -11.32 -18.43 21.69
N SER A 226 -11.48 -19.41 20.82
CA SER A 226 -12.63 -19.54 19.95
C SER A 226 -13.90 -19.60 20.81
N VAL A 227 -14.82 -18.67 20.57
CA VAL A 227 -16.25 -18.81 20.86
C VAL A 227 -17.00 -18.62 19.57
#